data_AF-A0A2V5LQP3-F1
#
_entry.id   AF-A0A2V5LQP3-F1
#
_cell.length_a   1.000
_cell.length_b   1.000
_cell.length_c   1.000
_cell.angle_alpha   90.00
_cell.angle_beta   90.00
_cell.angle_gamma   90.00
#
_symmetry.space_group_name_H-M   'P 1'
#
loop_
_entity.id
_entity.type
_entity.pdbx_description
1 polymer ?
#
loop_
_entity_poly.entity_id
_entity_poly.type
_entity_poly.pdbx_seq_one_letter_code
_entity_poly.pdbx_strand_id
1 'polypeptide(L)'
;MLCLLALRDEMARDFLRQQNWRETLAHVPDAEILGRILESDLRPGDATSLNAFMVTLPPAEERLVSSWLLRKIPENVGAMVEPWWLGIRQTVLRRQLDVATNRIKLPELSAGDIVNLQKQILDLQEQLHELSQPAGSADN
;
A
#
# COMPACT_ATOMS: atom_id res chain seq x y z
N MET A 1 -4.75 8.62 -3.25
CA MET A 1 -4.02 9.75 -2.63
C MET A 1 -2.51 9.51 -2.63
N LEU A 2 -2.02 8.33 -2.22
CA LEU A 2 -0.59 7.97 -2.33
C LEU A 2 -0.01 8.07 -3.76
N CYS A 3 -0.77 7.72 -4.80
CA CYS A 3 -0.31 7.87 -6.19
C CYS A 3 0.10 9.31 -6.51
N LEU A 4 -0.69 10.28 -6.02
CA LEU A 4 -0.43 11.69 -6.24
C LEU A 4 0.81 12.17 -5.47
N LEU A 5 1.03 11.64 -4.26
CA LEU A 5 2.27 11.89 -3.51
C LEU A 5 3.48 11.32 -4.23
N ALA A 6 3.43 10.07 -4.69
CA ALA A 6 4.52 9.43 -5.42
C ALA A 6 4.88 10.12 -6.76
N LEU A 7 3.93 10.88 -7.32
CA LEU A 7 4.13 11.68 -8.53
C LEU A 7 4.70 13.09 -8.27
N ARG A 8 4.45 13.67 -7.10
CA ARG A 8 4.78 15.08 -6.80
C ARG A 8 5.82 15.29 -5.71
N ASP A 9 6.03 14.32 -4.86
CA ASP A 9 6.92 14.39 -3.70
C ASP A 9 7.96 13.26 -3.79
N GLU A 10 9.22 13.66 -3.95
CA GLU A 10 10.35 12.74 -4.06
C GLU A 10 10.60 11.97 -2.76
N MET A 11 10.48 12.63 -1.61
CA MET A 11 10.65 11.97 -0.31
C MET A 11 9.57 10.93 -0.05
N ALA A 12 8.31 11.23 -0.39
CA ALA A 12 7.21 10.29 -0.28
C ALA A 12 7.41 9.07 -1.19
N ARG A 13 7.89 9.29 -2.42
CA ARG A 13 8.19 8.23 -3.37
C ARG A 13 9.32 7.33 -2.86
N ASP A 14 10.41 7.93 -2.38
CA ASP A 14 11.56 7.19 -1.86
C ASP A 14 11.20 6.39 -0.61
N PHE A 15 10.42 6.99 0.30
CA PHE A 15 9.86 6.28 1.44
C PHE A 15 9.10 5.03 0.97
N LEU A 16 8.15 5.18 0.04
CA LEU A 16 7.36 4.06 -0.48
C LEU A 16 8.23 3.00 -1.18
N ARG A 17 9.26 3.41 -1.94
CA ARG A 17 10.19 2.48 -2.62
C ARG A 17 11.03 1.66 -1.64
N GLN A 18 11.35 2.20 -0.47
CA GLN A 18 12.05 1.48 0.59
C GLN A 18 11.16 0.46 1.31
N GLN A 19 9.83 0.54 1.16
CA GLN A 19 8.89 -0.40 1.75
C GLN A 19 8.74 -1.66 0.88
N ASN A 20 8.17 -2.73 1.45
CA ASN A 20 7.74 -3.93 0.71
C ASN A 20 6.43 -3.66 -0.07
N TRP A 21 6.47 -2.67 -0.97
CA TRP A 21 5.29 -2.20 -1.68
C TRP A 21 4.78 -3.23 -2.70
N ARG A 22 5.66 -4.01 -3.33
CA ARG A 22 5.26 -5.07 -4.29
C ARG A 22 4.32 -6.09 -3.65
N GLU A 23 4.72 -6.63 -2.51
CA GLU A 23 3.95 -7.64 -1.79
C GLU A 23 2.66 -7.04 -1.20
N THR A 24 2.76 -5.85 -0.60
CA THR A 24 1.60 -5.19 0.00
C THR A 24 0.53 -4.86 -1.05
N LEU A 25 0.93 -4.26 -2.19
CA LEU A 25 0.00 -3.86 -3.24
C LEU A 25 -0.60 -5.04 -4.00
N ALA A 26 0.05 -6.21 -4.02
CA ALA A 26 -0.54 -7.43 -4.61
C ALA A 26 -1.86 -7.85 -3.94
N HIS A 27 -2.08 -7.44 -2.69
CA HIS A 27 -3.31 -7.73 -1.94
C HIS A 27 -4.34 -6.57 -1.98
N VAL A 28 -3.96 -5.42 -2.53
CA VAL A 28 -4.81 -4.23 -2.61
C VAL A 28 -5.47 -4.18 -3.99
N PRO A 29 -6.82 -4.13 -4.07
CA PRO A 29 -7.50 -3.98 -5.36
C PRO A 29 -7.18 -2.59 -5.95
N ASP A 30 -7.10 -2.51 -7.28
CA ASP A 30 -6.87 -1.27 -8.03
C ASP A 30 -5.54 -0.55 -7.68
N ALA A 31 -4.57 -1.27 -7.13
CA ALA A 31 -3.25 -0.74 -6.76
C ALA A 31 -2.20 -0.79 -7.88
N GLU A 32 -2.56 -1.33 -9.05
CA GLU A 32 -1.65 -1.54 -10.18
C GLU A 32 -0.96 -0.24 -10.62
N ILE A 33 -1.72 0.86 -10.67
CA ILE A 33 -1.20 2.16 -11.07
C ILE A 33 -0.18 2.71 -10.07
N LEU A 34 -0.36 2.46 -8.76
CA LEU A 34 0.63 2.85 -7.75
C LEU A 34 1.91 2.04 -7.90
N GLY A 35 1.79 0.73 -8.16
CA GLY A 35 2.94 -0.14 -8.47
C GLY A 35 3.72 0.39 -9.67
N ARG A 36 3.04 0.70 -10.78
CA ARG A 36 3.66 1.26 -12.00
C ARG A 36 4.38 2.58 -11.73
N ILE A 37 3.78 3.47 -10.93
CA ILE A 37 4.42 4.74 -10.56
C ILE A 37 5.74 4.47 -9.80
N LEU A 38 5.75 3.55 -8.84
CA LEU A 38 6.93 3.22 -8.02
C LEU A 38 7.99 2.44 -8.80
N GLU A 39 7.60 1.63 -9.78
CA GLU A 39 8.51 0.90 -10.68
C GLU A 39 9.20 1.81 -11.69
N SER A 40 8.49 2.83 -12.16
CA SER A 40 9.04 3.76 -13.14
C SER A 40 10.20 4.58 -12.56
N ASP A 41 11.01 5.18 -13.43
CA ASP A 41 12.06 6.13 -13.03
C ASP A 41 11.56 7.59 -13.03
N LEU A 42 10.30 7.76 -12.63
CA LEU A 42 9.66 9.08 -12.60
C LEU A 42 10.32 9.95 -11.51
N ARG A 43 10.74 11.15 -11.91
CA ARG A 43 11.30 12.17 -11.02
C ARG A 43 10.23 13.22 -10.70
N PRO A 44 9.74 13.28 -9.46
CA PRO A 44 8.79 14.30 -9.06
C PRO A 44 9.38 15.69 -9.26
N GLY A 45 8.66 16.58 -9.94
CA GLY A 45 9.14 17.93 -10.27
C GLY A 45 9.82 18.09 -11.63
N ASP A 46 10.17 16.99 -12.32
CA ASP A 46 10.60 17.06 -13.72
C ASP A 46 9.43 16.76 -14.66
N ALA A 47 8.96 17.80 -15.36
CA ALA A 47 7.88 17.68 -16.34
C ALA A 47 8.23 16.72 -17.49
N THR A 48 9.51 16.59 -17.84
CA THR A 48 9.98 15.69 -18.91
C THR A 48 9.81 14.23 -18.49
N SER A 49 10.28 13.89 -17.29
CA SER A 49 10.10 12.57 -16.68
C SER A 49 8.63 12.21 -16.50
N LEU A 50 7.80 13.16 -16.05
CA LEU A 50 6.36 12.96 -15.92
C LEU A 50 5.69 12.68 -17.26
N ASN A 51 6.00 13.45 -18.30
CA ASN A 51 5.46 13.21 -19.65
C ASN A 51 5.92 11.87 -20.22
N ALA A 52 7.18 11.48 -20.00
CA ALA A 52 7.69 10.18 -20.43
C ALA A 52 6.92 9.02 -19.76
N PHE A 53 6.61 9.15 -18.47
CA PHE A 53 5.76 8.20 -17.77
C PHE A 53 4.31 8.19 -18.28
N MET A 54 3.71 9.36 -18.54
CA MET A 54 2.35 9.45 -19.07
C MET A 54 2.19 8.69 -20.40
N VAL A 55 3.22 8.69 -21.25
CA VAL A 55 3.23 7.97 -22.54
C VAL A 55 3.30 6.45 -22.37
N THR A 56 3.82 5.93 -21.25
CA THR A 56 3.84 4.48 -21.00
C THR A 56 2.51 3.96 -20.45
N LEU A 57 1.62 4.85 -20.02
CA LEU A 57 0.34 4.49 -19.45
C LEU A 57 -0.73 4.25 -20.53
N PRO A 58 -1.68 3.32 -20.30
CA PRO A 58 -2.84 3.19 -21.16
C PRO A 58 -3.77 4.42 -21.01
N PRO A 59 -4.61 4.73 -22.02
CA PRO A 59 -5.43 5.95 -22.03
C PRO A 59 -6.37 6.13 -20.83
N ALA A 60 -6.79 5.02 -20.20
CA ALA A 60 -7.62 5.07 -18.99
C ALA A 60 -6.82 5.54 -17.76
N GLU A 61 -5.59 5.03 -17.58
CA GLU A 61 -4.69 5.40 -16.48
C GLU A 61 -4.14 6.81 -16.68
N GLU A 62 -3.81 7.19 -17.91
CA GLU A 62 -3.36 8.55 -18.25
C GLU A 62 -4.39 9.61 -17.85
N ARG A 63 -5.68 9.40 -18.15
CA ARG A 63 -6.75 10.31 -17.73
C ARG A 63 -6.89 10.40 -16.21
N LEU A 64 -6.74 9.27 -15.51
CA LEU A 64 -6.77 9.23 -14.05
C LEU A 64 -5.61 10.05 -13.46
N VAL A 65 -4.39 9.82 -13.93
CA VAL A 65 -3.19 10.56 -13.48
C VAL A 65 -3.34 12.05 -13.78
N SER A 66 -3.79 12.42 -14.99
CA SER A 66 -4.06 13.81 -15.36
C SER A 66 -5.06 14.47 -14.40
N SER A 67 -6.14 13.76 -14.07
CA SER A 67 -7.16 14.28 -13.13
C SER A 67 -6.59 14.53 -11.73
N TRP A 68 -5.63 13.71 -11.28
CA TRP A 68 -4.96 13.90 -9.99
C TRP A 68 -3.96 15.06 -10.05
N LEU A 69 -3.24 15.20 -11.16
CA LEU A 69 -2.29 16.31 -11.38
C LEU A 69 -2.98 17.67 -11.52
N LEU A 70 -4.28 17.71 -11.79
CA LEU A 70 -5.06 18.96 -11.76
C LEU A 70 -5.54 19.30 -10.33
N ARG A 71 -5.50 18.37 -9.38
CA ARG A 71 -5.89 18.64 -7.99
C ARG A 71 -4.81 19.45 -7.27
N LYS A 72 -5.28 20.46 -6.53
CA LYS A 72 -4.46 21.21 -5.58
C LYS A 72 -4.20 20.32 -4.36
N ILE A 73 -2.94 20.06 -4.06
CA ILE A 73 -2.56 19.30 -2.85
C ILE A 73 -2.39 20.32 -1.73
N PRO A 74 -2.98 20.10 -0.54
CA PRO A 74 -2.69 20.93 0.62
C PRO A 74 -1.20 20.92 0.95
N GLU A 75 -0.71 22.01 1.53
CA GLU A 75 0.64 22.02 2.11
C GLU A 75 0.71 20.95 3.22
N ASN A 76 1.87 20.30 3.36
CA ASN A 76 2.13 19.23 4.36
C ASN A 76 1.53 17.83 4.08
N VAL A 77 1.07 17.54 2.86
CA VAL A 77 0.60 16.17 2.53
C VAL A 77 1.75 15.16 2.47
N GLY A 78 2.99 15.60 2.26
CA GLY A 78 4.18 14.74 2.32
C GLY A 78 4.31 14.00 3.66
N ALA A 79 4.02 14.66 4.78
CA ALA A 79 4.02 14.04 6.12
C ALA A 79 2.92 12.99 6.31
N MET A 80 1.92 12.96 5.44
CA MET A 80 0.83 11.97 5.49
C MET A 80 1.16 10.66 4.76
N VAL A 81 2.31 10.55 4.08
CA VAL A 81 2.70 9.34 3.34
C VAL A 81 2.80 8.12 4.25
N GLU A 82 3.45 8.27 5.39
CA GLU A 82 3.67 7.20 6.37
C GLU A 82 2.36 6.73 7.01
N PRO A 83 1.51 7.58 7.61
CA PRO A 83 0.26 7.13 8.20
C PRO A 83 -0.70 6.53 7.16
N TRP A 84 -0.69 7.01 5.91
CA TRP A 84 -1.47 6.38 4.84
C TRP A 84 -0.91 5.03 4.42
N TRP A 85 0.41 4.90 4.32
CA TRP A 85 1.04 3.62 4.01
C TRP A 85 0.77 2.58 5.10
N LEU A 86 0.89 2.97 6.38
CA LEU A 86 0.53 2.14 7.53
C LEU A 86 -0.94 1.71 7.47
N GLY A 87 -1.86 2.63 7.14
CA GLY A 87 -3.28 2.32 6.98
C GLY A 87 -3.56 1.28 5.88
N ILE A 88 -2.83 1.33 4.76
CA ILE A 88 -2.90 0.29 3.71
C ILE A 88 -2.39 -1.04 4.24
N ARG A 89 -1.21 -1.08 4.88
CA ARG A 89 -0.67 -2.31 5.45
C ARG A 89 -1.63 -2.94 6.46
N GLN A 90 -2.21 -2.15 7.35
CA GLN A 90 -3.23 -2.62 8.29
C GLN A 90 -4.47 -3.17 7.59
N THR A 91 -4.94 -2.51 6.54
CA THR A 91 -6.12 -2.96 5.77
C THR A 91 -5.83 -4.28 5.05
N VAL A 92 -4.65 -4.41 4.46
CA VAL A 92 -4.20 -5.66 3.81
C VAL A 92 -4.14 -6.80 4.82
N LEU A 93 -3.50 -6.59 5.97
CA LEU A 93 -3.39 -7.61 7.00
C LEU A 93 -4.75 -7.99 7.59
N ARG A 94 -5.64 -7.03 7.84
CA ARG A 94 -7.03 -7.31 8.27
C ARG A 94 -7.78 -8.15 7.24
N ARG A 95 -7.59 -7.87 5.95
CA ARG A 95 -8.20 -8.66 4.88
C ARG A 95 -7.64 -10.07 4.83
N GLN A 96 -6.33 -10.25 4.98
CA GLN A 96 -5.71 -11.57 5.05
C GLN A 96 -6.22 -12.36 6.26
N LEU A 97 -6.35 -11.70 7.42
CA LEU A 97 -6.90 -12.29 8.63
C LEU A 97 -8.35 -12.74 8.43
N ASP A 98 -9.19 -11.91 7.80
CA ASP A 98 -10.57 -12.26 7.48
C ASP A 98 -10.65 -13.47 6.54
N VAL A 99 -9.81 -13.51 5.49
CA VAL A 99 -9.73 -14.63 4.56
C VAL A 99 -9.30 -15.92 5.28
N ALA A 100 -8.28 -15.87 6.14
CA ALA A 100 -7.82 -17.03 6.91
C ALA A 100 -8.90 -17.50 7.91
N THR A 101 -9.56 -16.56 8.58
CA THR A 101 -10.67 -16.82 9.53
C THR A 101 -11.91 -17.37 8.84
N ASN A 102 -12.16 -17.02 7.59
CA ASN A 102 -13.26 -17.60 6.82
C ASN A 102 -12.88 -18.98 6.26
N ARG A 103 -11.61 -19.19 5.90
CA ARG A 103 -11.10 -20.49 5.46
C ARG A 103 -11.19 -21.55 6.55
N ILE A 104 -10.81 -21.25 7.79
CA ILE A 104 -10.84 -22.23 8.88
C ILE A 104 -12.25 -22.75 9.20
N LYS A 105 -13.30 -22.01 8.82
CA LYS A 105 -14.70 -22.44 8.99
C LYS A 105 -15.16 -23.44 7.93
N LEU A 106 -14.33 -23.72 6.91
CA LEU A 106 -14.68 -24.66 5.85
C LEU A 106 -14.62 -26.11 6.36
N PRO A 107 -15.64 -26.94 6.06
CA PRO A 107 -15.75 -28.29 6.60
C PRO A 107 -14.78 -29.31 5.96
N GLU A 108 -14.06 -28.96 4.90
CA GLU A 108 -13.19 -29.86 4.12
C GLU A 108 -11.71 -29.80 4.53
N LEU A 109 -11.39 -29.20 5.67
CA LEU A 109 -10.00 -29.03 6.12
C LEU A 109 -9.48 -30.26 6.88
N SER A 110 -8.23 -30.64 6.61
CA SER A 110 -7.55 -31.63 7.43
C SER A 110 -7.13 -31.04 8.79
N ALA A 111 -6.88 -31.89 9.78
CA ALA A 111 -6.37 -31.44 11.09
C ALA A 111 -5.06 -30.64 10.96
N GLY A 112 -4.19 -30.99 9.99
CA GLY A 112 -2.96 -30.25 9.70
C GLY A 112 -3.22 -28.86 9.12
N ASP A 113 -4.20 -28.74 8.21
CA ASP A 113 -4.59 -27.46 7.61
C ASP A 113 -5.19 -26.52 8.66
N ILE A 114 -6.01 -27.06 9.57
CA ILE A 114 -6.59 -26.30 10.68
C ILE A 114 -5.50 -25.72 11.57
N VAL A 115 -4.51 -26.53 11.99
CA VAL A 115 -3.40 -26.05 12.84
C VAL A 115 -2.56 -25.00 12.11
N ASN A 116 -2.27 -25.21 10.83
CA ASN A 116 -1.53 -24.24 10.03
C ASN A 116 -2.29 -22.90 9.88
N LEU A 117 -3.60 -22.95 9.64
CA LEU A 117 -4.46 -21.76 9.58
C LEU A 117 -4.58 -21.06 10.93
N GLN A 118 -4.68 -21.79 12.04
CA GLN A 118 -4.67 -21.20 13.39
C GLN A 118 -3.37 -20.46 13.66
N LYS A 119 -2.23 -21.05 13.30
CA LYS A 119 -0.92 -20.40 13.43
C LYS A 119 -0.85 -19.13 12.57
N GLN A 120 -1.28 -19.21 11.30
CA GLN A 120 -1.33 -18.05 10.41
C GLN A 120 -2.22 -16.94 10.96
N ILE A 121 -3.40 -17.27 11.52
CA ILE A 121 -4.29 -16.30 12.14
C ILE A 121 -3.61 -15.61 13.32
N LEU A 122 -2.92 -16.37 14.19
CA LEU A 122 -2.17 -15.81 15.31
C LEU A 122 -1.06 -14.87 14.85
N ASP A 123 -0.22 -15.32 13.90
CA ASP A 123 0.88 -14.51 13.35
C ASP A 123 0.36 -13.20 12.71
N LEU A 124 -0.77 -13.25 12.00
CA LEU A 124 -1.39 -12.07 11.40
C LEU A 124 -1.98 -11.10 12.44
N GLN A 125 -2.53 -11.63 13.54
CA GLN A 125 -3.03 -10.82 14.66
C GLN A 125 -1.89 -10.13 15.39
N GLU A 126 -0.77 -10.82 15.63
CA GLU A 126 0.43 -10.24 16.24
C GLU A 126 0.99 -9.10 15.37
N GLN A 127 1.16 -9.33 14.07
CA GLN A 127 1.62 -8.28 13.14
C GLN A 127 0.68 -7.07 13.11
N LEU A 128 -0.64 -7.30 13.14
CA LEU A 128 -1.62 -6.20 13.22
C LEU A 128 -1.52 -5.44 14.53
N HIS A 129 -1.27 -6.13 15.64
CA HIS A 129 -1.11 -5.51 16.94
C HIS A 129 0.15 -4.64 16.98
N GLU A 130 1.28 -5.16 16.51
CA GLU A 130 2.54 -4.40 16.41
C GLU A 130 2.40 -3.16 15.52
N LEU A 131 1.72 -3.27 14.39
CA LEU A 131 1.47 -2.14 13.49
C LEU A 131 0.41 -1.15 14.00
N SER A 132 -0.39 -1.53 14.98
CA SER A 132 -1.40 -0.66 15.59
C SER A 132 -0.88 0.03 16.84
N GLN A 133 0.23 -0.44 17.42
CA GLN A 133 0.88 0.25 18.51
C GLN A 133 1.48 1.56 17.98
N PRO A 134 1.07 2.73 18.51
CA PRO A 134 1.79 3.95 18.22
C PRO A 134 3.22 3.77 18.74
N ALA A 135 4.22 4.19 17.95
CA ALA A 135 5.60 4.30 18.41
C ALA A 135 5.66 5.30 19.56
N GLY A 136 5.37 4.84 20.79
CA GLY A 136 5.01 5.69 21.92
C GLY A 136 4.16 4.95 22.94
N SER A 137 4.57 3.75 23.34
CA SER A 137 4.07 3.05 24.54
C SER A 137 5.19 2.23 25.18
N ALA A 138 6.39 2.80 25.19
CA ALA A 138 7.53 2.32 25.96
C ALA A 138 7.99 3.46 26.86
N ASP A 139 7.12 3.92 27.74
CA ASP A 139 7.45 4.70 28.94
C ASP A 139 6.17 4.82 29.78
N ASN A 140 5.94 3.84 30.66
CA ASN A 140 5.72 4.00 32.12
C ASN A 140 5.47 2.64 32.78
#